data_AF-A0A3L7T870-F1
#
_entry.id   AF-A0A3L7T870-F1
#
_cell.length_a   1.000
_cell.length_b   1.000
_cell.length_c   1.000
_cell.angle_alpha   90.00
_cell.angle_beta   90.00
_cell.angle_gamma   90.00
#
_symmetry.space_group_name_H-M   'P 1'
#
loop_
_entity.id
_entity.type
_entity.pdbx_description
1 polymer ?
#
loop_
_entity_poly.entity_id
_entity_poly.type
_entity_poly.pdbx_seq_one_letter_code
_entity_poly.pdbx_strand_id
1 'polypeptide(L)' 'MKPAEVIKLSTDDLKVEATRLRRELFDLRCKSTTEKVGDNSRMGKARKDLARVLTENTARSNAIKALNSAKSTKSTKN' A
#
# COMPACT_ATOMS: atom_id res chain seq x y z
N MET A 1 -0.97 11.48 -1.28
CA MET A 1 -2.29 10.82 -1.28
C MET A 1 -2.99 11.03 0.06
N LYS A 2 -4.26 11.44 0.07
CA LYS A 2 -5.03 11.54 1.33
C LYS A 2 -5.53 10.16 1.76
N PRO A 3 -5.63 9.87 3.07
CA PRO A 3 -6.13 8.57 3.56
C PRO A 3 -7.50 8.20 2.97
N ALA A 4 -8.40 9.18 2.87
CA ALA A 4 -9.74 8.99 2.32
C ALA A 4 -9.75 8.56 0.83
N GLU A 5 -8.70 8.88 0.07
CA GLU A 5 -8.58 8.49 -1.34
C GLU A 5 -8.14 7.03 -1.45
N VAL A 6 -7.24 6.57 -0.57
CA VAL A 6 -6.76 5.18 -0.55
C VAL A 6 -7.90 4.20 -0.25
N ILE A 7 -8.80 4.57 0.67
CA ILE A 7 -9.94 3.74 1.06
C ILE A 7 -10.89 3.48 -0.11
N LYS A 8 -11.04 4.45 -1.02
CA LYS A 8 -11.94 4.35 -2.19
C LYS A 8 -11.42 3.43 -3.29
N LEU A 9 -10.14 3.05 -3.27
CA LEU A 9 -9.55 2.20 -4.30
C LEU A 9 -10.00 0.74 -4.16
N SER A 10 -10.13 0.05 -5.29
CA SER A 10 -10.33 -1.39 -5.31
C SER A 10 -9.08 -2.13 -4.85
N THR A 11 -9.21 -3.42 -4.53
CA THR A 11 -8.05 -4.23 -4.13
C THR A 11 -6.98 -4.35 -5.21
N ASP A 12 -7.38 -4.31 -6.48
CA ASP A 12 -6.45 -4.43 -7.60
C ASP A 12 -5.80 -3.08 -7.90
N ASP A 13 -6.54 -1.98 -7.79
CA ASP A 13 -5.98 -0.63 -7.90
C ASP A 13 -4.94 -0.37 -6.80
N LEU A 14 -5.16 -0.85 -5.58
CA LEU A 14 -4.18 -0.75 -4.49
C LEU A 14 -2.86 -1.46 -4.84
N LYS A 15 -2.91 -2.60 -5.53
CA LYS A 15 -1.69 -3.34 -5.94
C LYS A 15 -0.97 -2.62 -7.08
N VAL A 16 -1.72 -2.11 -8.07
CA VAL A 16 -1.18 -1.33 -9.18
C VAL A 16 -0.50 -0.08 -8.64
N GLU A 17 -1.16 0.64 -7.74
CA GLU A 17 -0.65 1.87 -7.16
C GLU A 17 0.58 1.64 -6.27
N ALA A 18 0.60 0.55 -5.50
CA ALA A 18 1.79 0.14 -4.74
C ALA A 18 2.99 -0.13 -5.66
N THR A 19 2.77 -0.73 -6.83
CA THR A 19 3.81 -0.98 -7.83
C THR A 19 4.31 0.33 -8.45
N ARG A 20 3.38 1.23 -8.79
CA ARG A 20 3.70 2.56 -9.32
C ARG A 20 4.57 3.37 -8.34
N LEU A 21 4.19 3.43 -7.07
CA LEU A 21 4.92 4.14 -6.02
C LEU A 21 6.30 3.53 -5.75
N ARG A 22 6.44 2.20 -5.80
CA ARG A 22 7.75 1.55 -5.70
C ARG A 22 8.65 1.92 -6.88
N ARG A 23 8.12 1.98 -8.10
CA ARG A 23 8.88 2.38 -9.28
C ARG A 23 9.32 3.85 -9.19
N GLU A 24 8.41 4.74 -8.80
CA GLU A 24 8.73 6.15 -8.58
C GLU A 24 9.84 6.32 -7.53
N LEU A 25 9.78 5.57 -6.42
CA LEU A 25 10.83 5.58 -5.41
C LEU A 25 12.18 5.06 -5.94
N PHE A 26 12.17 4.07 -6.83
CA PHE A 26 13.39 3.59 -7.47
C PHE A 26 14.00 4.66 -8.38
N ASP A 27 13.19 5.25 -9.26
CA ASP A 27 13.65 6.28 -10.19
C ASP A 27 14.18 7.52 -9.43
N LEU A 28 13.52 7.91 -8.33
CA LEU A 28 13.98 9.02 -7.48
C LEU A 28 15.31 8.71 -6.78
N ARG A 29 15.53 7.47 -6.32
CA ARG A 29 16.82 7.05 -5.73
C ARG A 29 17.94 7.10 -6.77
N CYS A 30 17.69 6.58 -7.97
CA CYS A 30 18.65 6.63 -9.07
C CYS A 30 19.02 8.09 -9.41
N LYS A 31 18.03 8.99 -9.48
CA LYS A 31 18.27 10.42 -9.73
C LYS A 31 19.01 11.10 -8.58
N SER A 32 18.75 10.71 -7.33
CA SER A 32 19.42 11.27 -6.14
C SER A 32 20.93 11.07 -6.14
N THR A 33 21.42 9.98 -6.72
CA THR A 33 22.85 9.71 -6.84
C THR A 33 23.54 10.63 -7.86
N THR A 34 22.78 11.19 -8.81
CA THR A 34 23.31 11.99 -9.94
C THR A 34 23.26 13.51 -9.73
N GLU A 35 23.05 13.99 -8.49
CA GLU A 35 22.92 15.43 -8.13
C GLU A 35 21.78 16.20 -8.85
N LYS A 36 20.89 15.51 -9.57
CA LYS A 36 19.79 16.12 -10.36
C LYS A 36 18.42 16.09 -9.68
N VAL A 37 18.35 15.99 -8.35
CA VAL A 37 17.05 16.00 -7.66
C VAL A 37 16.67 17.43 -7.30
N GLY A 38 15.75 18.01 -8.07
CA GLY A 38 15.21 19.34 -7.80
C GLY A 38 14.27 19.38 -6.58
N ASP A 39 13.60 18.28 -6.23
CA ASP A 39 12.70 18.20 -5.07
C ASP A 39 12.86 16.90 -4.26
N ASN A 40 13.69 16.95 -3.21
CA ASN A 40 13.94 15.84 -2.29
C ASN A 40 12.70 15.49 -1.43
N SER A 41 11.71 16.38 -1.33
CA SER A 41 10.49 16.14 -0.56
C SER A 41 9.64 15.02 -1.19
N ARG A 42 9.76 14.82 -2.51
CA ARG A 42 9.03 13.77 -3.25
C ARG A 42 9.30 12.37 -2.72
N MET A 43 10.54 12.08 -2.33
CA MET A 43 10.88 10.78 -1.75
C MET A 43 10.13 10.53 -0.44
N GLY A 44 10.05 11.56 0.42
CA GLY A 44 9.31 11.47 1.68
C GLY A 44 7.80 11.30 1.47
N LYS A 45 7.24 12.04 0.51
CA LYS A 45 5.81 11.95 0.14
C LYS A 45 5.48 10.57 -0.45
N ALA A 46 6.27 10.08 -1.40
CA ALA A 46 6.08 8.77 -2.01
C ALA A 46 6.19 7.61 -1.01
N ARG A 47 7.11 7.69 -0.02
CA ARG A 47 7.18 6.71 1.07
C ARG A 47 5.92 6.70 1.93
N LYS A 48 5.41 7.88 2.30
CA LYS A 48 4.16 8.00 3.09
C LYS A 48 2.96 7.45 2.32
N ASP A 49 2.87 7.76 1.03
CA ASP A 49 1.78 7.27 0.18
C ASP A 49 1.84 5.73 0.03
N LEU A 50 3.03 5.17 -0.18
CA LEU A 50 3.21 3.71 -0.22
C LEU A 50 2.82 3.04 1.10
N ALA A 51 3.20 3.64 2.23
CA ALA A 51 2.83 3.11 3.55
C ALA A 51 1.31 3.06 3.72
N ARG A 52 0.58 4.12 3.34
CA ARG A 52 -0.89 4.15 3.43
C ARG A 52 -1.55 3.06 2.58
N VAL A 53 -1.10 2.87 1.34
CA VAL A 53 -1.60 1.82 0.45
C VAL A 53 -1.37 0.43 1.05
N LEU A 54 -0.19 0.18 1.62
CA LEU A 54 0.13 -1.10 2.25
C LEU A 54 -0.67 -1.35 3.54
N THR A 55 -0.94 -0.30 4.32
CA THR A 55 -1.79 -0.39 5.52
C THR A 55 -3.20 -0.82 5.16
N GLU A 56 -3.81 -0.20 4.14
CA GLU A 56 -5.16 -0.59 3.69
C GLU A 56 -5.20 -2.03 3.16
N ASN A 57 -4.21 -2.43 2.37
CA ASN A 57 -4.12 -3.80 1.88
C ASN A 57 -3.98 -4.81 3.04
N THR A 58 -3.19 -4.47 4.06
CA THR A 58 -3.04 -5.28 5.27
C THR A 58 -4.33 -5.37 6.06
N ALA A 59 -5.02 -4.24 6.26
CA ALA A 59 -6.31 -4.19 6.97
C ALA A 59 -7.36 -5.08 6.29
N ARG A 60 -7.49 -4.99 4.96
CA ARG A 60 -8.38 -5.87 4.18
C ARG A 60 -8.00 -7.34 4.31
N SER A 61 -6.71 -7.66 4.23
CA SER A 61 -6.25 -9.05 4.37
C SER A 61 -6.54 -9.62 5.76
N ASN A 62 -6.39 -8.82 6.82
CA ASN A 62 -6.67 -9.22 8.19
C ASN A 62 -8.17 -9.43 8.41
N ALA A 63 -9.02 -8.58 7.83
CA ALA A 63 -10.47 -8.76 7.86
C ALA A 63 -10.87 -10.10 7.20
N ILE A 64 -10.33 -10.43 6.03
CA ILE A 64 -10.58 -11.71 5.35
C ILE A 64 -10.10 -12.90 6.20
N LYS A 65 -8.90 -12.81 6.77
CA LYS A 65 -8.36 -13.86 7.66
C LYS A 65 -9.26 -14.09 8.88
N ALA A 66 -9.74 -13.02 9.51
CA ALA A 66 -10.65 -13.09 10.66
C ALA A 66 -12.00 -13.73 10.27
N LEU A 67 -12.53 -13.43 9.08
CA LEU A 67 -13.74 -14.08 8.58
C LEU A 67 -13.54 -15.58 8.34
N ASN A 68 -12.38 -15.98 7.82
CA ASN A 68 -12.08 -17.38 7.54
C ASN A 68 -11.86 -18.20 8.82
N SER A 69 -11.19 -17.64 9.84
CA SER A 69 -11.03 -18.31 11.13
C SER A 69 -12.35 -18.46 11.89
N ALA A 70 -13.27 -17.51 11.76
CA ALA A 70 -14.62 -17.61 12.36
C ALA A 70 -15.51 -18.68 11.69
N LYS A 71 -15.26 -19.01 10.40
CA LYS A 71 -15.99 -20.07 9.70
C LYS A 71 -15.52 -21.48 10.09
N SER A 72 -14.22 -21.68 10.32
CA SER A 72 -13.71 -23.01 10.69
C SER A 72 -14.16 -23.45 12.09
N THR A 73 -14.32 -22.53 13.04
CA THR A 73 -14.75 -22.82 14.42
C THR A 73 -16.24 -23.17 14.54
N LYS A 74 -17.07 -22.79 13.56
CA LYS A 74 -18.49 -23.17 13.51
C LYS A 74 -18.72 -24.55 12.86
N SER A 75 -17.83 -25.00 11.97
CA SER A 75 -17.94 -26.30 11.31
C SER A 75 -17.61 -27.49 12.21
N THR A 76 -16.84 -27.29 13.29
CA THR A 76 -16.45 -28.34 14.24
C THR A 76 -17.43 -28.53 15.40
N LYS A 77 -18.55 -27.81 15.41
CA LYS A 77 -19.59 -27.87 16.47
C LYS A 77 -20.92 -28.49 16.03
N ASN A 78 -21.00 -29.04 14.82
CA ASN A 78 -22.15 -29.82 14.34
C ASN A 78 -21.80 -31.30 14.25
#